data_AF-A0A8J7G1T6-F1
#
_entry.id   AF-A0A8J7G1T6-F1
#
_cell.length_a   1.000
_cell.length_b   1.000
_cell.length_c   1.000
_cell.angle_alpha   90.00
_cell.angle_beta   90.00
_cell.angle_gamma   90.00
#
_symmetry.space_group_name_H-M   'P 1'
#
loop_
_entity.id
_entity.type
_entity.pdbx_description
1 polymer ?
#
loop_
_entity_poly.entity_id
_entity_poly.type
_entity_poly.pdbx_seq_one_letter_code
_entity_poly.pdbx_strand_id
1 'polypeptide(L)'
;MMIRKPLVLLSLFLMASSLAAAELLTAPEATRLIERVNKAAQQTSFDGVFMHQHGDLVENFRIVQLAEQGQEMERCESLDGPAREYVRTGQQYHMFHADTSLALVLDRAATSRFFPRLTHRVGDVLASYQLRKLGRERVAGLDADVYQLDPKDALRYPHRLWIHEGSGLLLKSMMLGARREPVETFSFVQLRLGSGFDRKLLKPVNPVHPVQIETSEGRPLQAGLDSQWQIRDLPSGFVLQKQVVRTPQGEKGRKVQQLVYSDGLVTVSVFLDPSEVKLAPGLARQGALYLYVRQMPGQTVTVLGEVPGDTVRQFAAAFNPR
;
A
#
# COMPACT_ATOMS: atom_id res chain seq x y z
N MET A 1 51.86 -12.75 62.31
CA MET A 1 50.62 -12.85 61.50
C MET A 1 50.33 -11.48 60.91
N MET A 2 50.73 -11.22 59.66
CA MET A 2 50.38 -10.00 58.92
C MET A 2 50.18 -10.37 57.45
N ILE A 3 48.99 -10.06 56.97
CA ILE A 3 48.33 -10.60 55.77
C ILE A 3 48.78 -9.82 54.53
N ARG A 4 49.33 -10.52 53.52
CA ARG A 4 49.55 -9.97 52.18
C ARG A 4 48.21 -9.93 51.44
N LYS A 5 47.72 -8.73 51.09
CA LYS A 5 46.54 -8.56 50.23
C LYS A 5 46.95 -8.68 48.76
N PRO A 6 46.28 -9.47 47.91
CA PRO A 6 46.51 -9.47 46.49
C PRO A 6 45.79 -8.28 45.85
N LEU A 7 46.49 -7.58 44.97
CA LEU A 7 45.95 -6.52 44.11
C LEU A 7 45.22 -7.21 42.95
N VAL A 8 43.89 -7.18 42.93
CA VAL A 8 43.09 -7.65 41.79
C VAL A 8 42.90 -6.47 40.85
N LEU A 9 43.59 -6.49 39.70
CA LEU A 9 43.32 -5.57 38.59
C LEU A 9 42.01 -6.01 37.92
N LEU A 10 40.95 -5.23 38.09
CA LEU A 10 39.69 -5.40 37.39
C LEU A 10 39.82 -4.79 35.99
N SER A 11 40.05 -5.61 34.98
CA SER A 11 40.04 -5.20 33.57
C SER A 11 38.59 -4.98 33.11
N LEU A 12 38.22 -3.71 32.97
CA LEU A 12 36.93 -3.28 32.44
C LEU A 12 36.90 -3.54 30.92
N PHE A 13 36.28 -4.65 30.50
CA PHE A 13 36.05 -4.96 29.09
C PHE A 13 34.92 -4.04 28.57
N LEU A 14 35.26 -2.89 27.98
CA LEU A 14 34.31 -2.11 27.19
C LEU A 14 33.97 -2.91 25.93
N MET A 15 32.85 -3.62 25.93
CA MET A 15 32.23 -4.04 24.68
C MET A 15 31.69 -2.80 23.97
N ALA A 16 32.47 -2.26 23.04
CA ALA A 16 31.99 -1.32 22.05
C ALA A 16 31.06 -2.08 21.10
N SER A 17 29.77 -2.15 21.44
CA SER A 17 28.73 -2.52 20.49
C SER A 17 28.68 -1.42 19.43
N SER A 18 29.27 -1.68 18.26
CA SER A 18 29.10 -0.84 17.09
C SER A 18 27.61 -0.87 16.71
N LEU A 19 26.88 0.20 17.04
CA LEU A 19 25.65 0.49 16.31
C LEU A 19 26.08 0.68 14.86
N ALA A 20 25.84 -0.31 14.00
CA ALA A 20 25.98 -0.15 12.57
C ALA A 20 25.12 1.07 12.19
N ALA A 21 25.79 2.14 11.76
CA ALA A 21 25.09 3.33 11.30
C ALA A 21 24.24 2.91 10.10
N ALA A 22 22.93 3.14 10.19
CA ALA A 22 22.03 2.81 9.11
C ALA A 22 22.39 3.62 7.86
N GLU A 23 22.63 2.93 6.75
CA GLU A 23 23.28 3.46 5.56
C GLU A 23 22.25 4.10 4.63
N LEU A 24 22.40 5.39 4.31
CA LEU A 24 21.57 6.07 3.31
C LEU A 24 22.02 5.65 1.92
N LEU A 25 21.08 5.23 1.08
CA LEU A 25 21.35 4.85 -0.30
C LEU A 25 21.46 6.11 -1.17
N THR A 26 22.40 6.09 -2.11
CA THR A 26 22.41 7.06 -3.20
C THR A 26 21.21 6.87 -4.12
N ALA A 27 20.84 7.90 -4.89
CA ALA A 27 19.70 7.81 -5.81
C ALA A 27 19.83 6.63 -6.81
N PRO A 28 20.99 6.37 -7.45
CA PRO A 28 21.15 5.20 -8.31
C PRO A 28 20.97 3.86 -7.59
N GLU A 29 21.43 3.72 -6.36
CA GLU A 29 21.26 2.49 -5.57
C GLU A 29 19.80 2.27 -5.18
N ALA A 30 19.12 3.34 -4.74
CA ALA A 30 17.70 3.31 -4.42
C ALA A 30 16.86 2.95 -5.65
N THR A 31 17.21 3.50 -6.82
CA THR A 31 16.54 3.17 -8.08
C THR A 31 16.67 1.68 -8.40
N ARG A 32 17.90 1.15 -8.40
CA ARG A 32 18.15 -0.28 -8.67
C ARG A 32 17.41 -1.20 -7.70
N LEU A 33 17.32 -0.81 -6.43
CA LEU A 33 16.61 -1.59 -5.42
C LEU A 33 15.10 -1.62 -5.68
N ILE A 34 14.47 -0.48 -5.94
CA ILE A 34 13.03 -0.42 -6.24
C ILE A 34 12.73 -1.18 -7.55
N GLU A 35 13.55 -1.01 -8.58
CA GLU A 35 13.42 -1.76 -9.84
C GLU A 35 13.57 -3.27 -9.63
N ARG A 36 14.53 -3.69 -8.79
CA ARG A 36 14.72 -5.09 -8.42
C ARG A 36 13.48 -5.66 -7.73
N VAL A 37 12.90 -4.94 -6.76
CA VAL A 37 11.67 -5.37 -6.07
C VAL A 37 10.50 -5.49 -7.05
N ASN A 38 10.32 -4.50 -7.93
CA ASN A 38 9.28 -4.52 -8.95
C ASN A 38 9.42 -5.69 -9.92
N LYS A 39 10.65 -5.96 -10.38
CA LYS A 39 10.95 -7.09 -11.25
C LYS A 39 10.68 -8.41 -10.55
N ALA A 40 11.10 -8.55 -9.29
CA ALA A 40 10.85 -9.75 -8.49
C ALA A 40 9.35 -10.01 -8.28
N ALA A 41 8.57 -8.96 -8.02
CA ALA A 41 7.12 -9.04 -7.88
C ALA A 41 6.41 -9.56 -9.15
N GLN A 42 7.00 -9.41 -10.34
CA GLN A 42 6.42 -9.90 -11.61
C GLN A 42 6.96 -11.26 -12.04
N GLN A 43 8.20 -11.59 -11.66
CA GLN A 43 8.93 -12.73 -12.22
C GLN A 43 9.10 -13.90 -11.25
N THR A 44 8.78 -13.70 -9.97
CA THR A 44 8.91 -14.76 -8.96
C THR A 44 7.61 -15.55 -8.88
N SER A 45 7.70 -16.87 -9.08
CA SER A 45 6.62 -17.79 -8.76
C SER A 45 6.69 -18.19 -7.29
N PHE A 46 5.55 -18.17 -6.59
CA PHE A 46 5.47 -18.52 -5.17
C PHE A 46 4.07 -18.99 -4.73
N ASP A 47 4.03 -19.73 -3.62
CA ASP A 47 2.81 -20.08 -2.88
C ASP A 47 3.08 -19.80 -1.40
N GLY A 48 2.26 -18.94 -0.80
CA GLY A 48 2.48 -18.48 0.56
C GLY A 48 1.21 -18.02 1.27
N VAL A 49 1.34 -17.87 2.57
CA VAL A 49 0.33 -17.28 3.45
C VAL A 49 0.91 -16.02 4.04
N PHE A 50 0.17 -14.92 3.97
CA PHE A 50 0.53 -13.67 4.62
C PHE A 50 -0.58 -13.19 5.53
N MET A 51 -0.16 -12.46 6.55
CA MET A 51 -1.03 -11.72 7.46
C MET A 51 -1.06 -10.26 7.02
N HIS A 52 -2.24 -9.67 7.01
CA HIS A 52 -2.47 -8.23 6.91
C HIS A 52 -3.02 -7.73 8.24
N GLN A 53 -2.29 -6.82 8.88
CA GLN A 53 -2.72 -6.14 10.08
C GLN A 53 -2.99 -4.67 9.75
N HIS A 54 -4.17 -4.18 10.08
CA HIS A 54 -4.55 -2.76 9.96
C HIS A 54 -5.32 -2.33 11.21
N GLY A 55 -4.71 -1.46 12.02
CA GLY A 55 -5.19 -1.19 13.37
C GLY A 55 -5.21 -2.47 14.22
N ASP A 56 -6.37 -2.76 14.82
CA ASP A 56 -6.58 -3.95 15.65
C ASP A 56 -7.07 -5.17 14.86
N LEU A 57 -7.38 -5.00 13.57
CA LEU A 57 -7.84 -6.09 12.71
C LEU A 57 -6.64 -6.82 12.13
N VAL A 58 -6.70 -8.15 12.20
CA VAL A 58 -5.75 -9.06 11.57
C VAL A 58 -6.53 -10.01 10.66
N GLU A 59 -6.15 -10.07 9.39
CA GLU A 59 -6.71 -10.98 8.39
C GLU A 59 -5.58 -11.81 7.76
N ASN A 60 -5.84 -13.08 7.50
CA ASN A 60 -4.91 -14.01 6.87
C ASN A 60 -5.34 -14.32 5.44
N PHE A 61 -4.37 -14.37 4.54
CA PHE A 61 -4.59 -14.63 3.13
C PHE A 61 -3.61 -15.67 2.61
N ARG A 62 -4.07 -16.54 1.72
CA ARG A 62 -3.18 -17.36 0.89
C ARG A 62 -3.08 -16.74 -0.49
N ILE A 63 -1.85 -16.62 -0.97
CA ILE A 63 -1.52 -16.07 -2.28
C ILE A 63 -0.66 -17.06 -3.06
N VAL A 64 -1.06 -17.31 -4.30
CA VAL A 64 -0.32 -18.09 -5.28
C VAL A 64 -0.04 -17.19 -6.47
N GLN A 65 1.22 -17.08 -6.86
CA GLN A 65 1.62 -16.38 -8.07
C GLN A 65 2.44 -17.30 -8.95
N LEU A 66 2.06 -17.39 -10.22
CA LEU A 66 2.83 -18.06 -11.27
C LEU A 66 3.28 -17.02 -12.31
N ALA A 67 4.59 -16.88 -12.47
CA ALA A 67 5.21 -16.11 -13.54
C ALA A 67 5.70 -17.08 -14.61
N GLU A 68 4.94 -17.19 -15.71
CA GLU A 68 5.24 -18.13 -16.81
C GLU A 68 5.10 -17.43 -18.17
N GLN A 69 6.06 -17.66 -19.07
CA GLN A 69 6.01 -17.14 -20.46
C GLN A 69 5.74 -15.62 -20.56
N GLY A 70 6.20 -14.84 -19.58
CA GLY A 70 5.99 -13.39 -19.53
C GLY A 70 4.58 -12.96 -19.10
N GLN A 71 3.70 -13.91 -18.73
CA GLN A 71 2.42 -13.64 -18.10
C GLN A 71 2.49 -13.90 -16.61
N GLU A 72 1.89 -12.98 -15.86
CA GLU A 72 1.72 -13.08 -14.43
C GLU A 72 0.29 -13.51 -14.12
N MET A 73 0.16 -14.61 -13.39
CA MET A 73 -1.11 -15.11 -12.90
C MET A 73 -1.05 -15.18 -11.38
N GLU A 74 -2.10 -14.70 -10.72
CA GLU A 74 -2.15 -14.62 -9.27
C GLU A 74 -3.54 -15.02 -8.78
N ARG A 75 -3.58 -15.76 -7.67
CA ARG A 75 -4.80 -16.06 -6.92
C ARG A 75 -4.56 -15.70 -5.47
N CYS A 76 -5.45 -14.90 -4.89
CA CYS A 76 -5.42 -14.52 -3.49
C CYS A 76 -6.77 -14.84 -2.84
N GLU A 77 -6.76 -15.56 -1.72
CA GLU A 77 -7.97 -15.97 -0.99
C GLU A 77 -7.90 -15.55 0.46
N SER A 78 -9.05 -15.12 1.01
CA SER A 78 -9.24 -14.90 2.44
C SER A 78 -9.29 -16.25 3.15
N LEU A 79 -8.47 -16.41 4.19
CA LEU A 79 -8.50 -17.59 5.06
C LEU A 79 -9.40 -17.38 6.29
N ASP A 80 -9.78 -16.12 6.54
CA ASP A 80 -10.65 -15.73 7.65
C ASP A 80 -11.99 -15.18 7.13
N GLY A 81 -13.04 -15.40 7.92
CA GLY A 81 -14.36 -14.80 7.69
C GLY A 81 -15.07 -15.31 6.42
N PRO A 82 -15.90 -14.46 5.77
CA PRO A 82 -16.57 -14.83 4.53
C PRO A 82 -15.59 -15.22 3.43
N ALA A 83 -15.96 -16.22 2.63
CA ALA A 83 -15.16 -16.65 1.49
C ALA A 83 -15.04 -15.54 0.44
N ARG A 84 -13.80 -15.12 0.18
CA ARG A 84 -13.45 -14.08 -0.79
C ARG A 84 -12.20 -14.50 -1.52
N GLU A 85 -12.22 -14.31 -2.83
CA GLU A 85 -11.12 -14.72 -3.68
C GLU A 85 -10.95 -13.76 -4.85
N TYR A 86 -9.69 -13.57 -5.23
CA TYR A 86 -9.27 -12.71 -6.31
C TYR A 86 -8.38 -13.51 -7.24
N VAL A 87 -8.70 -13.48 -8.53
CA VAL A 87 -7.83 -14.04 -9.56
C VAL A 87 -7.42 -12.92 -10.49
N ARG A 88 -6.12 -12.80 -10.74
CA ARG A 88 -5.54 -11.85 -11.65
C ARG A 88 -4.77 -12.57 -12.75
N THR A 89 -5.04 -12.16 -13.98
CA THR A 89 -4.28 -12.59 -15.16
C THR A 89 -3.81 -11.35 -15.91
N GLY A 90 -2.52 -11.04 -15.82
CA GLY A 90 -1.97 -9.77 -16.29
C GLY A 90 -2.58 -8.58 -15.55
N GLN A 91 -3.37 -7.76 -16.28
CA GLN A 91 -4.07 -6.59 -15.73
C GLN A 91 -5.55 -6.85 -15.41
N GLN A 92 -6.09 -8.03 -15.75
CA GLN A 92 -7.51 -8.35 -15.55
C GLN A 92 -7.71 -8.95 -14.15
N TYR A 93 -8.65 -8.39 -13.38
CA TYR A 93 -9.01 -8.86 -12.05
C TYR A 93 -10.43 -9.43 -12.04
N HIS A 94 -10.58 -10.62 -11.49
CA HIS A 94 -11.86 -11.25 -11.22
C HIS A 94 -12.01 -11.41 -9.72
N MET A 95 -13.10 -10.87 -9.16
CA MET A 95 -13.47 -11.07 -7.76
C MET A 95 -14.54 -12.16 -7.66
N PHE A 96 -14.37 -13.01 -6.67
CA PHE A 96 -15.22 -14.13 -6.34
C PHE A 96 -15.74 -13.89 -4.91
N HIS A 97 -17.02 -13.55 -4.77
CA HIS A 97 -17.63 -13.14 -3.51
C HIS A 97 -19.03 -13.77 -3.33
N ALA A 98 -19.40 -14.15 -2.11
CA ALA A 98 -20.70 -14.77 -1.81
C ALA A 98 -21.88 -13.80 -1.98
N ASP A 99 -21.66 -12.52 -1.71
CA ASP A 99 -22.60 -11.45 -1.98
C ASP A 99 -22.20 -10.70 -3.26
N THR A 100 -22.95 -10.89 -4.34
CA THR A 100 -22.74 -10.25 -5.65
C THR A 100 -23.34 -8.84 -5.72
N SER A 101 -24.13 -8.42 -4.73
CA SER A 101 -24.66 -7.04 -4.64
C SER A 101 -23.58 -6.04 -4.24
N LEU A 102 -22.52 -6.51 -3.59
CA LEU A 102 -21.28 -5.79 -3.32
C LEU A 102 -20.38 -5.72 -4.55
N ALA A 103 -20.94 -5.34 -5.71
CA ALA A 103 -20.15 -4.96 -6.89
C ALA A 103 -19.33 -3.70 -6.56
N LEU A 104 -18.29 -3.90 -5.75
CA LEU A 104 -17.24 -2.96 -5.39
C LEU A 104 -16.44 -2.75 -6.65
N VAL A 105 -16.86 -1.78 -7.45
CA VAL A 105 -16.05 -1.20 -8.52
C VAL A 105 -14.79 -0.67 -7.87
N LEU A 106 -13.70 -1.46 -7.98
CA LEU A 106 -12.32 -1.18 -7.61
C LEU A 106 -12.18 0.18 -6.93
N ASP A 107 -12.51 0.22 -5.65
CA ASP A 107 -12.12 1.29 -4.75
C ASP A 107 -11.06 0.71 -3.83
N ARG A 108 -10.14 1.57 -3.37
CA ARG A 108 -8.93 1.16 -2.63
C ARG A 108 -9.21 0.11 -1.54
N ALA A 109 -10.41 0.09 -0.95
CA ALA A 109 -10.85 -0.93 0.01
C ALA A 109 -10.78 -2.39 -0.50
N ALA A 110 -10.93 -2.64 -1.80
CA ALA A 110 -10.82 -4.00 -2.37
C ALA A 110 -9.35 -4.40 -2.63
N THR A 111 -8.51 -3.45 -3.04
CA THR A 111 -7.09 -3.70 -3.37
C THR A 111 -6.14 -3.49 -2.19
N SER A 112 -6.57 -2.79 -1.12
CA SER A 112 -5.76 -2.57 0.09
C SER A 112 -5.46 -3.84 0.86
N ARG A 113 -6.12 -4.96 0.52
CA ARG A 113 -5.84 -6.29 1.09
C ARG A 113 -4.84 -7.10 0.26
N PHE A 114 -4.47 -6.62 -0.92
CA PHE A 114 -3.48 -7.30 -1.74
C PHE A 114 -2.09 -7.07 -1.17
N PHE A 115 -1.24 -8.08 -1.30
CA PHE A 115 0.14 -7.94 -0.92
C PHE A 115 0.78 -6.79 -1.72
N PRO A 116 1.48 -5.85 -1.06
CA PRO A 116 1.87 -4.59 -1.68
C PRO A 116 2.86 -4.79 -2.82
N ARG A 117 2.63 -4.04 -3.90
CA ARG A 117 3.55 -3.88 -5.03
C ARG A 117 4.03 -2.44 -5.05
N LEU A 118 5.33 -2.22 -5.27
CA LEU A 118 5.85 -0.87 -5.42
C LEU A 118 5.52 -0.33 -6.81
N THR A 119 5.54 1.00 -6.98
CA THR A 119 5.31 1.62 -8.29
C THR A 119 6.49 1.41 -9.23
N HIS A 120 6.20 1.34 -10.53
CA HIS A 120 7.20 1.44 -11.60
C HIS A 120 7.71 2.87 -11.81
N ARG A 121 7.02 3.89 -11.27
CA ARG A 121 7.41 5.30 -11.35
C ARG A 121 8.41 5.66 -10.25
N VAL A 122 9.60 5.06 -10.32
CA VAL A 122 10.64 5.18 -9.28
C VAL A 122 11.03 6.63 -8.99
N GLY A 123 11.04 7.49 -10.02
CA GLY A 123 11.31 8.92 -9.86
C GLY A 123 10.34 9.64 -8.92
N ASP A 124 9.05 9.28 -8.94
CA ASP A 124 8.04 9.91 -8.07
C ASP A 124 8.30 9.55 -6.60
N VAL A 125 8.67 8.28 -6.34
CA VAL A 125 9.04 7.81 -5.00
C VAL A 125 10.30 8.52 -4.51
N LEU A 126 11.35 8.54 -5.32
CA LEU A 126 12.63 9.15 -4.92
C LEU A 126 12.56 10.68 -4.86
N ALA A 127 11.56 11.33 -5.47
CA ALA A 127 11.27 12.73 -5.24
C ALA A 127 10.80 12.97 -3.79
N SER A 128 9.95 12.06 -3.28
CA SER A 128 9.24 12.21 -2.01
C SER A 128 9.89 11.52 -0.81
N TYR A 129 10.73 10.51 -1.06
CA TYR A 129 11.35 9.66 -0.04
C TYR A 129 12.85 9.52 -0.26
N GLN A 130 13.57 9.23 0.82
CA GLN A 130 14.95 8.75 0.80
C GLN A 130 14.99 7.31 1.31
N LEU A 131 15.86 6.47 0.74
CA LEU A 131 16.02 5.09 1.18
C LEU A 131 17.22 4.93 2.12
N ARG A 132 17.02 4.08 3.12
CA ARG A 132 18.06 3.71 4.08
C ARG A 132 18.06 2.21 4.31
N LYS A 133 19.23 1.57 4.31
CA LYS A 133 19.40 0.19 4.76
C LYS A 133 19.51 0.16 6.28
N LEU A 134 18.65 -0.62 6.93
CA LEU A 134 18.60 -0.76 8.39
C LEU A 134 19.36 -1.99 8.90
N GLY A 135 19.53 -3.02 8.06
CA GLY A 135 20.22 -4.24 8.45
C GLY A 135 19.64 -5.47 7.76
N ARG A 136 19.68 -6.60 8.47
CA ARG A 136 19.18 -7.90 8.02
C ARG A 136 18.32 -8.53 9.11
N GLU A 137 17.21 -9.14 8.70
CA GLU A 137 16.28 -9.87 9.55
C GLU A 137 15.79 -11.13 8.83
N ARG A 138 14.89 -11.88 9.48
CA ARG A 138 14.26 -13.07 8.90
C ARG A 138 12.75 -12.91 8.88
N VAL A 139 12.12 -13.25 7.76
CA VAL A 139 10.66 -13.25 7.58
C VAL A 139 10.23 -14.58 6.96
N ALA A 140 9.24 -15.25 7.56
CA ALA A 140 8.78 -16.58 7.11
C ALA A 140 9.90 -17.63 6.93
N GLY A 141 10.97 -17.54 7.73
CA GLY A 141 12.13 -18.43 7.63
C GLY A 141 13.16 -18.04 6.57
N LEU A 142 12.95 -16.97 5.80
CA LEU A 142 13.84 -16.50 4.74
C LEU A 142 14.61 -15.25 5.19
N ASP A 143 15.89 -15.16 4.81
CA ASP A 143 16.73 -14.00 5.12
C ASP A 143 16.37 -12.80 4.25
N ALA A 144 16.29 -11.63 4.88
CA ALA A 144 15.85 -10.40 4.25
C ALA A 144 16.74 -9.21 4.61
N ASP A 145 17.08 -8.39 3.62
CA ASP A 145 17.61 -7.05 3.86
C ASP A 145 16.44 -6.11 4.23
N VAL A 146 16.65 -5.31 5.26
CA VAL A 146 15.65 -4.36 5.77
C VAL A 146 15.98 -2.96 5.27
N TYR A 147 15.00 -2.31 4.63
CA TYR A 147 15.10 -0.95 4.13
C TYR A 147 13.97 -0.09 4.69
N GLN A 148 14.23 1.20 4.86
CA GLN A 148 13.23 2.19 5.23
C GLN A 148 13.21 3.32 4.19
N LEU A 149 11.99 3.63 3.75
CA LEU A 149 11.62 4.81 3.00
C LEU A 149 11.26 5.90 4.01
N ASP A 150 12.18 6.82 4.25
CA ASP A 150 11.94 8.01 5.07
C ASP A 150 11.34 9.12 4.19
N PRO A 151 10.19 9.70 4.55
CA PRO A 151 9.62 10.81 3.79
C PRO A 151 10.48 12.07 3.97
N LYS A 152 10.58 12.88 2.92
CA LYS A 152 11.31 14.15 2.95
C LYS A 152 10.47 15.31 3.50
N ASP A 153 9.19 15.07 3.76
CA ASP A 153 8.22 16.02 4.28
C ASP A 153 7.28 15.34 5.31
N ALA A 154 6.36 16.10 5.88
CA ALA A 154 5.36 15.60 6.83
C ALA A 154 4.04 15.16 6.16
N LEU A 155 4.00 15.07 4.82
CA LEU A 155 2.76 14.82 4.07
C LEU A 155 2.42 13.34 3.96
N ARG A 156 3.30 12.45 4.39
CA ARG A 156 3.22 11.01 4.15
C ARG A 156 3.94 10.22 5.25
N TYR A 157 3.65 8.93 5.34
CA TYR A 157 4.20 8.05 6.38
C TYR A 157 5.50 7.38 5.94
N PRO A 158 6.44 7.10 6.85
CA PRO A 158 7.55 6.20 6.55
C PRO A 158 7.08 4.77 6.27
N HIS A 159 7.79 4.08 5.37
CA HIS A 159 7.56 2.67 5.09
C HIS A 159 8.82 1.85 5.37
N ARG A 160 8.67 0.67 5.95
CA ARG A 160 9.75 -0.30 6.13
C ARG A 160 9.47 -1.55 5.31
N LEU A 161 10.48 -1.99 4.57
CA LEU A 161 10.42 -3.08 3.61
C LEU A 161 11.46 -4.15 3.98
N TRP A 162 11.05 -5.41 4.00
CA TRP A 162 11.95 -6.55 4.14
C TRP A 162 12.00 -7.27 2.81
N ILE A 163 13.17 -7.27 2.17
CA ILE A 163 13.35 -7.74 0.80
C ILE A 163 14.23 -8.99 0.85
N HIS A 164 13.73 -10.10 0.28
CA HIS A 164 14.44 -11.36 0.22
C HIS A 164 15.78 -11.19 -0.52
N GLU A 165 16.88 -11.58 0.12
CA GLU A 165 18.24 -11.33 -0.40
C GLU A 165 18.51 -12.05 -1.74
N GLY A 166 17.92 -13.23 -1.95
CA GLY A 166 18.08 -13.97 -3.21
C GLY A 166 17.24 -13.40 -4.35
N SER A 167 15.91 -13.50 -4.21
CA SER A 167 14.99 -13.18 -5.32
C SER A 167 14.68 -11.69 -5.47
N GLY A 168 14.86 -10.87 -4.42
CA GLY A 168 14.39 -9.48 -4.39
C GLY A 168 12.89 -9.34 -4.11
N LEU A 169 12.20 -10.43 -3.78
CA LEU A 169 10.77 -10.40 -3.45
C LEU A 169 10.55 -9.67 -2.10
N LEU A 170 9.53 -8.82 -2.03
CA LEU A 170 9.11 -8.19 -0.78
C LEU A 170 8.45 -9.25 0.13
N LEU A 171 9.02 -9.46 1.31
CA LEU A 171 8.54 -10.46 2.28
C LEU A 171 7.65 -9.85 3.37
N LYS A 172 7.92 -8.62 3.74
CA LYS A 172 7.14 -7.85 4.71
C LYS A 172 7.18 -6.38 4.34
N SER A 173 6.05 -5.70 4.52
CA SER A 173 5.90 -4.25 4.38
C SER A 173 5.22 -3.72 5.63
N MET A 174 5.67 -2.59 6.12
CA MET A 174 5.11 -1.92 7.29
C MET A 174 5.03 -0.44 7.04
N MET A 175 3.86 0.15 7.25
CA MET A 175 3.69 1.60 7.30
C MET A 175 3.79 2.06 8.75
N LEU A 176 4.55 3.12 8.99
CA LEU A 176 4.83 3.66 10.31
C LEU A 176 4.07 4.97 10.52
N GLY A 177 3.32 5.06 11.61
CA GLY A 177 2.60 6.26 12.01
C GLY A 177 3.53 7.38 12.51
N ALA A 178 2.92 8.49 12.93
CA ALA A 178 3.64 9.68 13.38
C ALA A 178 4.52 9.43 14.63
N ARG A 179 4.17 8.44 15.46
CA ARG A 179 4.96 8.01 16.64
C ARG A 179 5.87 6.82 16.33
N ARG A 180 6.08 6.51 15.04
CA ARG A 180 6.81 5.34 14.54
C ARG A 180 6.22 4.00 14.97
N GLU A 181 4.94 3.99 15.32
CA GLU A 181 4.16 2.79 15.56
C GLU A 181 3.76 2.13 14.23
N PRO A 182 3.73 0.79 14.12
CA PRO A 182 3.13 0.14 12.96
C PRO A 182 1.65 0.50 12.87
N VAL A 183 1.22 1.10 11.75
CA VAL A 183 -0.21 1.40 11.49
C VAL A 183 -0.83 0.44 10.50
N GLU A 184 0.00 -0.17 9.65
CA GLU A 184 -0.37 -1.25 8.75
C GLU A 184 0.83 -2.18 8.55
N THR A 185 0.60 -3.48 8.47
CA THR A 185 1.66 -4.47 8.22
C THR A 185 1.16 -5.59 7.32
N PHE A 186 1.91 -5.89 6.27
CA PHE A 186 1.81 -7.12 5.50
C PHE A 186 3.03 -7.97 5.80
N SER A 187 2.86 -9.23 6.18
CA SER A 187 3.99 -10.12 6.44
C SER A 187 3.66 -11.53 6.00
N PHE A 188 4.51 -12.13 5.17
CA PHE A 188 4.45 -13.58 4.99
C PHE A 188 4.69 -14.28 6.33
N VAL A 189 3.86 -15.28 6.62
CA VAL A 189 4.04 -16.22 7.74
C VAL A 189 4.57 -17.56 7.24
N GLN A 190 4.26 -17.91 5.99
CA GLN A 190 4.82 -19.05 5.27
C GLN A 190 5.00 -18.66 3.80
N LEU A 191 6.13 -19.04 3.19
CA LEU A 191 6.37 -18.78 1.78
C LEU A 191 7.22 -19.88 1.16
N ARG A 192 6.76 -20.41 0.03
CA ARG A 192 7.53 -21.29 -0.84
C ARG A 192 7.85 -20.55 -2.13
N LEU A 193 9.13 -20.29 -2.35
CA LEU A 193 9.65 -19.72 -3.59
C LEU A 193 10.07 -20.86 -4.52
N GLY A 194 9.87 -20.70 -5.82
CA GLY A 194 10.37 -21.65 -6.80
C GLY A 194 9.50 -21.72 -8.05
N SER A 195 9.75 -22.73 -8.88
CA SER A 195 8.98 -23.02 -10.09
C SER A 195 8.31 -24.39 -9.99
N GLY A 196 7.47 -24.74 -10.97
CA GLY A 196 6.84 -26.06 -11.05
C GLY A 196 5.60 -26.25 -10.18
N PHE A 197 5.02 -25.16 -9.68
CA PHE A 197 3.69 -25.20 -9.04
C PHE A 197 2.62 -25.61 -10.06
N ASP A 198 1.71 -26.50 -9.67
CA ASP A 198 0.59 -26.91 -10.54
C ASP A 198 -0.34 -25.71 -10.79
N ARG A 199 -0.64 -25.41 -12.06
CA ARG A 199 -1.62 -24.39 -12.47
C ARG A 199 -2.99 -24.56 -11.82
N LYS A 200 -3.35 -25.76 -11.35
CA LYS A 200 -4.57 -25.99 -10.57
C LYS A 200 -4.64 -25.12 -9.31
N LEU A 201 -3.50 -24.69 -8.76
CA LEU A 201 -3.44 -23.75 -7.63
C LEU A 201 -3.96 -22.35 -7.96
N LEU A 202 -4.17 -22.02 -9.24
CA LEU A 202 -4.79 -20.76 -9.68
C LEU A 202 -6.31 -20.88 -9.90
N LYS A 203 -6.88 -22.09 -9.77
CA LYS A 203 -8.33 -22.26 -9.89
C LYS A 203 -9.02 -21.68 -8.66
N PRO A 204 -10.13 -20.93 -8.83
CA PRO A 204 -10.96 -20.54 -7.72
C PRO A 204 -11.37 -21.75 -6.90
N VAL A 205 -11.26 -21.66 -5.58
CA VAL A 205 -11.64 -22.75 -4.66
C VAL A 205 -13.08 -22.59 -4.15
N ASN A 206 -13.65 -21.39 -4.30
CA ASN A 206 -15.00 -21.08 -3.84
C ASN A 206 -16.01 -21.12 -5.00
N PRO A 207 -17.21 -21.71 -4.82
CA PRO A 207 -18.23 -21.87 -5.86
C PRO A 207 -19.05 -20.59 -6.09
N VAL A 208 -18.38 -19.45 -6.13
CA VAL A 208 -18.98 -18.12 -6.31
C VAL A 208 -18.79 -17.68 -7.76
N HIS A 209 -19.76 -16.93 -8.28
CA HIS A 209 -19.68 -16.46 -9.66
C HIS A 209 -18.63 -15.35 -9.79
N PRO A 210 -17.80 -15.35 -10.86
CA PRO A 210 -16.86 -14.27 -11.10
C PRO A 210 -17.63 -12.98 -11.38
N VAL A 211 -17.35 -11.95 -10.60
CA VAL A 211 -17.68 -10.58 -10.96
C VAL A 211 -16.41 -10.00 -11.58
N GLN A 212 -16.46 -9.68 -12.87
CA GLN A 212 -15.37 -8.93 -13.49
C GLN A 212 -15.29 -7.58 -12.78
N ILE A 213 -14.15 -7.32 -12.15
CA ILE A 213 -13.93 -6.00 -11.61
C ILE A 213 -13.58 -5.13 -12.80
N GLU A 214 -14.39 -4.11 -13.09
CA GLU A 214 -13.96 -3.08 -14.03
C GLU A 214 -12.72 -2.41 -13.46
N THR A 215 -11.54 -2.84 -13.93
CA THR A 215 -10.39 -1.95 -14.08
C THR A 215 -10.85 -0.94 -15.11
N SER A 216 -11.65 0.04 -14.68
CA SER A 216 -11.95 1.20 -15.50
C SER A 216 -10.59 1.77 -15.84
N GLU A 217 -10.09 1.47 -17.04
CA GLU A 217 -9.04 2.25 -17.66
C GLU A 217 -9.58 3.66 -17.57
N GLY A 218 -8.98 4.48 -16.69
CA GLY A 218 -9.35 5.87 -16.60
C GLY A 218 -9.31 6.40 -18.02
N ARG A 219 -10.39 7.05 -18.47
CA ARG A 219 -10.35 7.68 -19.79
C ARG A 219 -9.05 8.49 -19.87
N PRO A 220 -8.28 8.38 -20.96
CA PRO A 220 -7.12 9.24 -21.17
C PRO A 220 -7.53 10.67 -20.87
N LEU A 221 -6.66 11.43 -20.17
CA LEU A 221 -6.88 12.81 -19.76
C LEU A 221 -7.66 13.59 -20.84
N GLN A 222 -8.98 13.64 -20.73
CA GLN A 222 -9.76 14.66 -21.43
C GLN A 222 -9.74 15.85 -20.49
N ALA A 223 -8.98 16.86 -20.90
CA ALA A 223 -8.89 18.14 -20.26
C ALA A 223 -10.31 18.65 -19.96
N GLY A 224 -10.61 18.73 -18.67
CA GLY A 224 -11.92 19.07 -18.17
C GLY A 224 -12.23 18.27 -16.91
N LEU A 225 -11.59 18.64 -15.79
CA LEU A 225 -12.39 18.71 -14.57
C LEU A 225 -13.62 19.54 -14.94
N ASP A 226 -14.83 19.12 -14.56
CA ASP A 226 -16.02 19.94 -14.79
C ASP A 226 -15.69 21.38 -14.42
N SER A 227 -16.09 22.32 -15.28
CA SER A 227 -15.76 23.75 -15.21
C SER A 227 -16.07 24.43 -13.87
N GLN A 228 -16.73 23.70 -12.97
CA GLN A 228 -17.19 24.07 -11.64
C GLN A 228 -16.12 24.02 -10.56
N TRP A 229 -14.96 23.38 -10.78
CA TRP A 229 -13.92 23.27 -9.75
C TRP A 229 -12.64 24.01 -10.14
N GLN A 230 -12.08 24.75 -9.18
CA GLN A 230 -10.75 25.34 -9.23
C GLN A 230 -9.85 24.61 -8.24
N ILE A 231 -8.76 24.04 -8.76
CA ILE A 231 -7.76 23.32 -7.95
C ILE A 231 -6.55 24.24 -7.72
N ARG A 232 -6.16 24.42 -6.46
CA ARG A 232 -4.98 25.20 -6.05
C ARG A 232 -4.27 24.49 -4.89
N ASP A 233 -2.97 24.70 -4.75
CA ASP A 233 -2.21 24.29 -3.55
C ASP A 233 -2.30 22.78 -3.18
N LEU A 234 -2.34 21.90 -4.18
CA LEU A 234 -2.27 20.46 -3.95
C LEU A 234 -0.98 20.06 -3.21
N PRO A 235 -1.03 19.05 -2.31
CA PRO A 235 0.16 18.53 -1.66
C PRO A 235 1.24 18.11 -2.67
N SER A 236 2.47 18.56 -2.43
CA SER A 236 3.59 18.33 -3.35
C SER A 236 3.91 16.85 -3.53
N GLY A 237 4.34 16.46 -4.74
CA GLY A 237 4.72 15.08 -5.06
C GLY A 237 3.57 14.14 -5.37
N PHE A 238 2.31 14.57 -5.20
CA PHE A 238 1.14 13.79 -5.61
C PHE A 238 0.70 14.12 -7.03
N VAL A 239 0.64 13.10 -7.89
CA VAL A 239 0.26 13.21 -9.31
C VAL A 239 -1.08 12.53 -9.53
N LEU A 240 -1.97 13.17 -10.32
CA LEU A 240 -3.24 12.57 -10.73
C LEU A 240 -2.99 11.33 -11.60
N GLN A 241 -3.46 10.18 -11.15
CA GLN A 241 -3.33 8.89 -11.85
C GLN A 241 -4.63 8.49 -12.55
N LYS A 242 -5.78 8.82 -11.95
CA LYS A 242 -7.09 8.36 -12.44
C LYS A 242 -8.17 9.40 -12.20
N GLN A 243 -9.07 9.53 -13.16
CA GLN A 243 -10.32 10.27 -13.03
C GLN A 243 -11.48 9.36 -13.47
N VAL A 244 -12.49 9.26 -12.62
CA VAL A 244 -13.69 8.44 -12.87
C VAL A 244 -14.92 9.25 -12.50
N VAL A 245 -15.97 9.18 -13.32
CA VAL A 245 -17.29 9.68 -12.93
C VAL A 245 -18.16 8.49 -12.59
N ARG A 246 -18.75 8.51 -11.40
CA ARG A 246 -19.57 7.44 -10.86
C ARG A 246 -21.00 7.94 -10.63
N THR A 247 -21.96 7.06 -10.86
CA THR A 247 -23.36 7.28 -10.45
C THR A 247 -23.62 6.36 -9.26
N PRO A 248 -23.81 6.87 -8.04
CA PRO A 248 -24.11 6.04 -6.88
C PRO A 248 -25.33 5.14 -7.13
N GLN A 249 -25.31 3.91 -6.62
CA GLN A 249 -26.42 2.97 -6.79
C GLN A 249 -27.72 3.57 -6.22
N GLY A 250 -28.80 3.49 -6.99
CA GLY A 250 -30.11 4.03 -6.59
C GLY A 250 -30.31 5.53 -6.85
N GLU A 251 -29.25 6.29 -7.19
CA GLU A 251 -29.31 7.75 -7.36
C GLU A 251 -29.15 8.15 -8.83
N LYS A 252 -30.16 7.83 -9.65
CA LYS A 252 -30.20 8.17 -11.08
C LYS A 252 -30.03 9.69 -11.26
N GLY A 253 -28.92 10.12 -11.85
CA GLY A 253 -28.64 11.52 -12.20
C GLY A 253 -27.58 12.20 -11.35
N ARG A 254 -27.25 11.67 -10.15
CA ARG A 254 -26.13 12.18 -9.35
C ARG A 254 -24.82 11.64 -9.89
N LYS A 255 -23.93 12.53 -10.32
CA LYS A 255 -22.60 12.19 -10.83
C LYS A 255 -21.56 12.62 -9.81
N VAL A 256 -20.89 11.66 -9.20
CA VAL A 256 -19.77 11.89 -8.28
C VAL A 256 -18.48 11.68 -9.05
N GLN A 257 -17.62 12.69 -9.07
CA GLN A 257 -16.31 12.57 -9.71
C GLN A 257 -15.28 12.09 -8.69
N GLN A 258 -14.58 11.01 -8.98
CA GLN A 258 -13.44 10.52 -8.21
C GLN A 258 -12.14 10.85 -8.93
N LEU A 259 -11.21 11.47 -8.21
CA LEU A 259 -9.84 11.75 -8.62
C LEU A 259 -8.90 10.96 -7.73
N VAL A 260 -7.98 10.19 -8.31
CA VAL A 260 -7.00 9.40 -7.57
C VAL A 260 -5.63 9.99 -7.81
N TYR A 261 -5.03 10.52 -6.76
CA TYR A 261 -3.66 11.05 -6.75
C TYR A 261 -2.71 10.01 -6.16
N SER A 262 -1.44 10.03 -6.55
CA SER A 262 -0.42 9.18 -5.94
C SER A 262 0.95 9.84 -5.94
N ASP A 263 1.73 9.56 -4.90
CA ASP A 263 3.15 9.91 -4.83
C ASP A 263 4.11 8.77 -5.23
N GLY A 264 3.55 7.69 -5.77
CA GLY A 264 4.26 6.47 -6.13
C GLY A 264 4.25 5.37 -5.06
N LEU A 265 3.94 5.67 -3.79
CA LEU A 265 3.78 4.63 -2.75
C LEU A 265 2.37 4.58 -2.20
N VAL A 266 1.80 5.75 -1.93
CA VAL A 266 0.44 5.89 -1.43
C VAL A 266 -0.42 6.60 -2.44
N THR A 267 -1.71 6.31 -2.42
CA THR A 267 -2.73 7.06 -3.17
C THR A 267 -3.66 7.86 -2.25
N VAL A 268 -4.26 8.92 -2.78
CA VAL A 268 -5.30 9.71 -2.12
C VAL A 268 -6.46 9.84 -3.11
N SER A 269 -7.65 9.41 -2.69
CA SER A 269 -8.89 9.55 -3.45
C SER A 269 -9.63 10.80 -3.02
N VAL A 270 -9.98 11.65 -3.98
CA VAL A 270 -10.82 12.83 -3.80
C VAL A 270 -12.13 12.61 -4.53
N PHE A 271 -13.24 12.69 -3.81
CA PHE A 271 -14.58 12.60 -4.35
C PHE A 271 -15.20 14.00 -4.36
N LEU A 272 -15.63 14.44 -5.54
CA LEU A 272 -16.33 15.69 -5.77
C LEU A 272 -17.79 15.36 -6.03
N ASP A 273 -18.63 15.77 -5.10
CA ASP A 273 -20.06 15.50 -5.11
C ASP A 273 -20.82 16.81 -5.34
N PRO A 274 -21.69 16.91 -6.36
CA PRO A 274 -22.49 18.10 -6.64
C PRO A 274 -23.74 18.19 -5.73
N SER A 275 -23.68 17.61 -4.53
CA SER A 275 -24.76 17.64 -3.55
C SER A 275 -24.20 17.64 -2.13
N GLU A 276 -25.04 18.05 -1.18
CA GLU A 276 -24.75 17.88 0.23
C GLU A 276 -25.01 16.43 0.64
N VAL A 277 -23.94 15.73 0.99
CA VAL A 277 -24.03 14.36 1.54
C VAL A 277 -24.48 14.41 3.00
N LYS A 278 -25.23 13.40 3.43
CA LYS A 278 -25.53 13.15 4.86
C LYS A 278 -24.34 12.52 5.62
N LEU A 279 -23.11 12.94 5.33
CA LEU A 279 -21.93 12.62 6.15
C LEU A 279 -21.63 13.80 7.08
N ALA A 280 -21.20 13.52 8.31
CA ALA A 280 -20.73 14.57 9.21
C ALA A 280 -19.45 15.22 8.64
N PRO A 281 -19.38 16.56 8.55
CA PRO A 281 -18.16 17.24 8.14
C PRO A 281 -17.04 17.03 9.17
N GLY A 282 -15.79 17.07 8.70
CA GLY A 282 -14.60 16.97 9.55
C GLY A 282 -13.74 15.73 9.28
N LEU A 283 -12.79 15.50 10.20
CA LEU A 283 -11.80 14.43 10.10
C LEU A 283 -12.28 13.16 10.81
N ALA A 284 -12.24 12.04 10.11
CA ALA A 284 -12.39 10.71 10.67
C ALA A 284 -11.12 9.88 10.38
N ARG A 285 -10.89 8.86 11.20
CA ARG A 285 -9.72 7.97 11.09
C ARG A 285 -10.13 6.53 11.37
N GLN A 286 -9.60 5.61 10.58
CA GLN A 286 -9.67 4.16 10.82
C GLN A 286 -8.31 3.52 10.51
N GLY A 287 -7.55 3.16 11.54
CA GLY A 287 -6.17 2.66 11.38
C GLY A 287 -5.25 3.73 10.78
N ALA A 288 -4.58 3.41 9.67
CA ALA A 288 -3.79 4.35 8.88
C ALA A 288 -4.61 5.26 7.94
N LEU A 289 -5.87 4.91 7.68
CA LEU A 289 -6.74 5.58 6.72
C LEU A 289 -7.38 6.82 7.36
N TYR A 290 -7.17 7.98 6.75
CA TYR A 290 -7.86 9.22 7.11
C TYR A 290 -8.90 9.58 6.07
N LEU A 291 -10.09 9.95 6.56
CA LEU A 291 -11.19 10.49 5.77
C LEU A 291 -11.44 11.92 6.21
N TYR A 292 -11.62 12.84 5.27
CA TYR A 292 -11.99 14.22 5.55
C TYR A 292 -13.14 14.65 4.66
N VAL A 293 -14.23 15.13 5.27
CA VAL A 293 -15.40 15.66 4.58
C VAL A 293 -15.45 17.18 4.73
N ARG A 294 -15.40 17.90 3.61
CA ARG A 294 -15.62 19.33 3.51
C ARG A 294 -16.95 19.58 2.80
N GLN A 295 -17.95 20.03 3.55
CA GLN A 295 -19.24 20.47 3.00
C GLN A 295 -19.16 21.95 2.63
N MET A 296 -19.72 22.28 1.48
CA MET A 296 -19.90 23.64 0.94
C MET A 296 -21.34 23.74 0.40
N PRO A 297 -21.89 24.95 0.19
CA PRO A 297 -23.27 25.08 -0.30
C PRO A 297 -23.50 24.30 -1.60
N GLY A 298 -24.36 23.29 -1.54
CA GLY A 298 -24.70 22.43 -2.68
C GLY A 298 -23.59 21.51 -3.20
N GLN A 299 -22.45 21.38 -2.50
CA GLN A 299 -21.32 20.55 -2.93
C GLN A 299 -20.58 19.93 -1.74
N THR A 300 -20.04 18.72 -1.93
CA THR A 300 -19.20 18.06 -0.91
C THR A 300 -17.90 17.58 -1.53
N VAL A 301 -16.78 17.87 -0.87
CA VAL A 301 -15.49 17.24 -1.14
C VAL A 301 -15.20 16.22 -0.05
N THR A 302 -15.03 14.96 -0.43
CA THR A 302 -14.59 13.90 0.48
C THR A 302 -13.21 13.42 0.05
N VAL A 303 -12.25 13.43 0.98
CA VAL A 303 -10.89 12.97 0.73
C VAL A 303 -10.60 11.75 1.59
N LEU A 304 -9.99 10.73 1.01
CA LEU A 304 -9.63 9.48 1.68
C LEU A 304 -8.22 9.04 1.29
N GLY A 305 -7.38 8.72 2.27
CA GLY A 305 -6.05 8.16 1.99
C GLY A 305 -5.30 7.74 3.24
N GLU A 306 -4.30 6.86 3.06
CA GLU A 306 -3.36 6.46 4.11
C GLU A 306 -2.21 7.47 4.20
N VAL A 307 -2.57 8.70 4.55
CA VAL A 307 -1.66 9.84 4.73
C VAL A 307 -2.01 10.55 6.04
N PRO A 308 -1.12 11.37 6.61
CA PRO A 308 -1.43 12.22 7.75
C PRO A 308 -2.73 13.01 7.59
N GLY A 309 -3.42 13.25 8.71
CA GLY A 309 -4.69 13.97 8.73
C GLY A 309 -4.61 15.39 8.15
N ASP A 310 -3.47 16.06 8.29
CA ASP A 310 -3.21 17.36 7.66
C ASP A 310 -3.13 17.27 6.14
N THR A 311 -2.61 16.17 5.60
CA THR A 311 -2.53 15.94 4.15
C THR A 311 -3.92 15.83 3.53
N VAL A 312 -4.84 15.05 4.12
CA VAL A 312 -6.22 14.95 3.60
C VAL A 312 -6.98 16.27 3.72
N ARG A 313 -6.72 17.07 4.77
CA ARG A 313 -7.25 18.43 4.92
C ARG A 313 -6.74 19.35 3.82
N GLN A 314 -5.44 19.32 3.54
CA GLN A 314 -4.83 20.13 2.50
C GLN A 314 -5.38 19.76 1.11
N PHE A 315 -5.53 18.46 0.82
CA PHE A 315 -6.23 18.01 -0.38
C PHE A 315 -7.64 18.58 -0.45
N ALA A 316 -8.46 18.51 0.60
CA ALA A 316 -9.82 19.03 0.56
C ALA A 316 -9.89 20.56 0.41
N ALA A 317 -8.91 21.28 0.97
CA ALA A 317 -8.77 22.73 0.81
C ALA A 317 -8.41 23.13 -0.62
N ALA A 318 -7.69 22.25 -1.34
CA ALA A 318 -7.25 22.48 -2.71
C ALA A 318 -8.40 22.60 -3.72
N PHE A 319 -9.53 21.93 -3.47
CA PHE A 319 -10.70 21.95 -4.34
C PHE A 319 -11.69 23.02 -3.91
N ASN A 320 -11.86 24.04 -4.74
CA ASN A 320 -12.78 25.14 -4.48
C ASN A 320 -13.81 25.23 -5.62
N PRO A 321 -15.09 25.51 -5.31
CA PRO A 321 -16.07 25.83 -6.33
C PRO A 321 -15.64 27.06 -7.12
N ARG A 322 -15.94 27.09 -8.42
CA ARG A 322 -15.82 28.29 -9.26
C ARG A 322 -16.99 29.24 -9.08
#